data_AF-A0A1Z9H1C7-F1
#
_entry.id   AF-A0A1Z9H1C7-F1
#
_cell.length_a   1.000
_cell.length_b   1.000
_cell.length_c   1.000
_cell.angle_alpha   90.00
_cell.angle_beta   90.00
_cell.angle_gamma   90.00
#
_symmetry.space_group_name_H-M   'P 1'
#
loop_
_entity.id
_entity.type
_entity.pdbx_description
1 polymer ?
#
loop_
_entity_poly.entity_id
_entity_poly.type
_entity_poly.pdbx_seq_one_letter_code
_entity_poly.pdbx_strand_id
1 'polypeptide(L)'
;MALNLDAMKAKLDKLNGKGDGKKNFWRPEDGESNIRIVSTPDGDPFKERFFHYGIGGQSFLCPKRNFGDDCPACNFANKLWNEGTDESKKQAKEMFAKQRFFSPVLVRGEEDQGIRVWGYGKMAYEKLLTIVLDPDYGDVTDPETGNDLKLMYGKLPGASFPRTDIRPRPRKTVLCDDAVGGDERCAELLETIPNFDEIFERKSTEEVQSILDQFMAQSAGNPDVEKFGSSTEAPTDTVEAAFSDLLNQ
;
A
#
# COMPACT_ATOMS: atom_id res chain seq x y z
N MET A 1 -15.40 -10.96 42.34
CA MET A 1 -15.46 -10.99 40.86
C MET A 1 -14.34 -11.88 40.37
N ALA A 2 -14.66 -12.88 39.54
CA ALA A 2 -13.68 -13.83 39.03
C ALA A 2 -13.01 -13.29 37.76
N LEU A 3 -11.78 -13.74 37.49
CA LEU A 3 -11.05 -13.45 36.27
C LEU A 3 -11.81 -14.05 35.07
N ASN A 4 -12.13 -13.24 34.06
CA ASN A 4 -12.73 -13.73 32.82
C ASN A 4 -11.63 -14.35 31.94
N LEU A 5 -11.59 -15.68 31.92
CA LEU A 5 -10.58 -16.45 31.18
C LEU A 5 -10.69 -16.30 29.67
N ASP A 6 -11.89 -16.01 29.14
CA ASP A 6 -12.10 -15.81 27.71
C ASP A 6 -11.59 -14.43 27.27
N ALA A 7 -11.79 -13.40 28.09
CA ALA A 7 -11.18 -12.09 27.88
C ALA A 7 -9.64 -12.12 27.99
N MET A 8 -9.09 -12.98 28.86
CA MET A 8 -7.65 -13.17 28.98
C MET A 8 -7.06 -13.97 27.82
N LYS A 9 -7.79 -14.96 27.28
CA LYS A 9 -7.42 -15.66 26.04
C LYS A 9 -7.47 -14.73 24.83
N ALA A 10 -8.50 -13.90 24.70
CA ALA A 10 -8.58 -12.90 23.63
C ALA A 10 -7.42 -11.89 23.71
N LYS A 11 -7.05 -11.44 24.91
CA LYS A 11 -5.86 -10.61 25.13
C LYS A 11 -4.57 -11.35 24.80
N LEU A 12 -4.47 -12.63 25.14
CA LEU A 12 -3.31 -13.47 24.85
C LEU A 12 -3.16 -13.78 23.35
N ASP A 13 -4.26 -14.01 22.64
CA ASP A 13 -4.27 -14.20 21.18
C ASP A 13 -3.92 -12.89 20.45
N LYS A 14 -4.38 -11.74 20.95
CA LYS A 14 -3.98 -10.40 20.47
C LYS A 14 -2.49 -10.11 20.71
N LEU A 15 -1.93 -10.58 21.84
CA LEU A 15 -0.50 -10.49 22.16
C LEU A 15 0.37 -11.48 21.38
N ASN A 16 -0.14 -12.68 21.12
CA ASN A 16 0.54 -13.75 20.39
C ASN A 16 0.37 -13.63 18.87
N GLY A 17 -0.52 -12.75 18.38
CA GLY A 17 -0.70 -12.37 16.98
C GLY A 17 0.50 -11.66 16.35
N LYS A 18 1.73 -12.00 16.76
CA LYS A 18 2.92 -11.84 15.93
C LYS A 18 2.77 -12.75 14.71
N GLY A 19 2.29 -12.18 13.62
CA GLY A 19 2.39 -12.78 12.28
C GLY A 19 1.06 -13.22 11.69
N ASP A 20 0.28 -12.25 11.21
CA ASP A 20 -0.61 -12.49 10.07
C ASP A 20 -0.49 -11.32 9.09
N GLY A 21 0.76 -10.91 8.77
CA GLY A 21 1.05 -9.84 7.82
C GLY A 21 0.37 -10.02 6.46
N LYS A 22 -0.04 -11.25 6.12
CA LYS A 22 -0.81 -11.59 4.92
C LYS A 22 -2.29 -11.16 4.95
N LYS A 23 -2.88 -10.88 6.11
CA LYS A 23 -4.33 -10.58 6.24
C LYS A 23 -4.66 -9.10 6.41
N ASN A 24 -3.64 -8.25 6.56
CA ASN A 24 -3.88 -6.85 6.84
C ASN A 24 -4.03 -6.01 5.59
N PHE A 25 -3.74 -6.50 4.38
CA PHE A 25 -3.91 -5.72 3.16
C PHE A 25 -5.27 -5.97 2.51
N TRP A 26 -5.89 -4.90 2.05
CA TRP A 26 -7.10 -4.95 1.24
C TRP A 26 -6.85 -4.35 -0.14
N ARG A 27 -7.52 -4.93 -1.12
CA ARG A 27 -7.57 -4.41 -2.48
C ARG A 27 -9.01 -4.38 -2.98
N PRO A 28 -9.37 -3.41 -3.80
CA PRO A 28 -10.66 -3.42 -4.44
C PRO A 28 -10.75 -4.56 -5.46
N GLU A 29 -11.86 -5.27 -5.43
CA GLU A 29 -12.24 -6.23 -6.45
C GLU A 29 -12.90 -5.52 -7.65
N ASP A 30 -13.05 -6.21 -8.77
CA ASP A 30 -13.75 -5.64 -9.94
C ASP A 30 -15.21 -5.32 -9.57
N GLY A 31 -15.60 -4.06 -9.79
CA GLY A 31 -16.92 -3.55 -9.42
C GLY A 31 -16.88 -2.47 -8.34
N GLU A 32 -17.86 -2.51 -7.45
CA GLU A 32 -18.09 -1.51 -6.41
C GLU A 32 -17.68 -2.04 -5.04
N SER A 33 -16.89 -1.25 -4.31
CA SER A 33 -16.61 -1.45 -2.89
C SER A 33 -16.97 -0.19 -2.12
N ASN A 34 -17.50 -0.34 -0.92
CA ASN A 34 -17.74 0.80 -0.02
C ASN A 34 -16.74 0.70 1.14
N ILE A 35 -15.94 1.75 1.31
CA ILE A 35 -14.88 1.78 2.33
C ILE A 35 -14.99 3.05 3.16
N ARG A 36 -14.44 3.02 4.37
CA ARG A 36 -14.26 4.19 5.22
C ARG A 36 -12.79 4.31 5.56
N ILE A 37 -12.17 5.42 5.20
CA ILE A 37 -10.80 5.73 5.64
C ILE A 37 -10.88 6.14 7.11
N VAL A 38 -9.96 5.61 7.92
CA VAL A 38 -9.89 5.86 9.35
C VAL A 38 -8.68 6.76 9.64
N SER A 39 -8.81 7.71 10.56
CA SER A 39 -7.64 8.50 10.97
C SER A 39 -6.66 7.64 11.78
N THR A 40 -5.37 7.82 11.53
CA THR A 40 -4.31 7.31 12.41
C THR A 40 -4.07 8.27 13.58
N PRO A 41 -3.40 7.83 14.68
CA PRO A 41 -3.16 8.67 15.86
C PRO A 41 -2.37 9.97 15.59
N ASP A 42 -1.55 9.99 14.54
CA ASP A 42 -0.79 11.17 14.10
C ASP A 42 -1.60 12.10 13.18
N GLY A 43 -2.87 11.78 12.90
CA GLY A 43 -3.79 12.62 12.13
C GLY A 43 -3.63 12.56 10.61
N ASP A 44 -2.67 11.78 10.10
CA ASP A 44 -2.44 11.61 8.67
C ASP A 44 -2.82 10.20 8.20
N PRO A 45 -4.03 9.98 7.65
CA PRO A 45 -4.45 8.66 7.17
C PRO A 45 -3.73 8.23 5.88
N PHE A 46 -2.89 9.07 5.26
CA PHE A 46 -2.29 8.82 3.94
C PHE A 46 -0.78 8.61 4.01
N LYS A 47 -0.35 7.40 4.36
CA LYS A 47 1.08 7.08 4.52
C LYS A 47 1.77 6.95 3.17
N GLU A 48 2.80 7.75 2.96
CA GLU A 48 3.66 7.67 1.79
C GLU A 48 4.87 6.75 2.03
N ARG A 49 5.18 5.91 1.02
CA ARG A 49 6.41 5.11 0.98
C ARG A 49 6.95 5.01 -0.45
N PHE A 50 8.25 4.78 -0.56
CA PHE A 50 8.95 4.59 -1.84
C PHE A 50 9.56 3.20 -1.94
N PHE A 51 9.36 2.51 -3.06
CA PHE A 51 9.84 1.14 -3.29
C PHE A 51 10.65 1.01 -4.56
N HIS A 52 11.70 0.21 -4.51
CA HIS A 52 12.32 -0.37 -5.70
C HIS A 52 11.61 -1.68 -6.06
N TYR A 53 11.46 -1.95 -7.36
CA TYR A 53 10.81 -3.16 -7.88
C TYR A 53 11.75 -3.86 -8.86
N GLY A 54 11.76 -5.19 -8.82
CA GLY A 54 12.45 -6.04 -9.81
C GLY A 54 13.97 -6.06 -9.70
N ILE A 55 14.58 -5.37 -8.73
CA ILE A 55 16.03 -5.40 -8.54
C ILE A 55 16.40 -6.72 -7.84
N GLY A 56 17.13 -7.59 -8.54
CA GLY A 56 17.46 -8.93 -8.05
C GLY A 56 16.22 -9.82 -7.86
N GLY A 57 15.13 -9.53 -8.58
CA GLY A 57 13.83 -10.21 -8.41
C GLY A 57 13.10 -9.85 -7.12
N GLN A 58 13.52 -8.80 -6.42
CA GLN A 58 12.93 -8.37 -5.15
C GLN A 58 12.28 -6.99 -5.24
N SER A 59 11.33 -6.76 -4.34
CA SER A 59 10.72 -5.46 -4.08
C SER A 59 11.05 -5.04 -2.65
N PHE A 60 11.56 -3.82 -2.45
CA PHE A 60 11.98 -3.36 -1.12
C PHE A 60 11.86 -1.85 -0.97
N LEU A 61 11.74 -1.39 0.28
CA LEU A 61 11.71 0.04 0.62
C LEU A 61 13.01 0.73 0.24
N CYS A 62 12.93 1.87 -0.45
CA CYS A 62 14.08 2.69 -0.77
C CYS A 62 14.68 3.32 0.51
N PRO A 63 15.92 2.98 0.92
CA PRO A 63 16.51 3.54 2.14
C PRO A 63 16.61 5.07 2.09
N LYS A 64 17.01 5.60 0.93
CA LYS A 64 17.21 7.04 0.72
C LYS A 64 15.93 7.86 0.83
N ARG A 65 14.85 7.41 0.17
CA ARG A 65 13.62 8.21 0.10
C ARG A 65 12.71 8.06 1.32
N ASN A 66 12.80 6.94 2.04
CA ASN A 66 11.99 6.73 3.24
C ASN A 66 12.73 7.14 4.52
N PHE A 67 14.05 6.96 4.58
CA PHE A 67 14.82 7.08 5.83
C PHE A 67 16.01 8.05 5.73
N GLY A 68 16.34 8.55 4.54
CA GLY A 68 17.47 9.47 4.33
C GLY A 68 18.85 8.78 4.24
N ASP A 69 18.89 7.45 4.27
CA ASP A 69 20.13 6.67 4.20
C ASP A 69 20.71 6.62 2.78
N ASP A 70 21.93 6.09 2.63
CA ASP A 70 22.45 5.81 1.30
C ASP A 70 21.73 4.62 0.64
N CYS A 71 21.46 4.73 -0.66
CA CYS A 71 20.76 3.72 -1.44
C CYS A 71 21.55 3.37 -2.71
N PRO A 72 22.28 2.24 -2.71
CA PRO A 72 23.04 1.77 -3.86
C PRO A 72 22.21 1.65 -5.14
N ALA A 73 20.97 1.14 -5.03
CA ALA A 73 20.04 1.06 -6.14
C ALA A 73 19.71 2.44 -6.76
N CYS A 74 19.45 3.46 -5.95
CA CYS A 74 19.26 4.82 -6.44
C CYS A 74 20.53 5.38 -7.08
N ASN A 75 21.70 5.15 -6.46
CA ASN A 75 22.97 5.66 -6.97
C ASN A 75 23.29 5.06 -8.35
N PHE A 76 23.06 3.75 -8.51
CA PHE A 76 23.22 3.06 -9.79
C PHE A 76 22.19 3.51 -10.83
N ALA A 77 20.91 3.65 -10.47
CA ALA A 77 19.89 4.18 -11.37
C ALA A 77 20.22 5.60 -11.86
N ASN A 78 20.75 6.47 -10.99
CA ASN A 78 21.22 7.80 -11.39
C ASN A 78 22.44 7.73 -12.31
N LYS A 79 23.36 6.81 -12.09
CA LYS A 79 24.50 6.59 -12.99
C LYS A 79 24.04 6.21 -14.39
N LEU A 80 23.15 5.21 -14.50
CA LEU A 80 22.53 4.82 -15.77
C LEU A 80 21.80 6.00 -16.44
N TRP A 81 21.05 6.78 -15.67
CA TRP A 81 20.35 7.95 -16.22
C TRP A 81 21.33 8.97 -16.85
N ASN A 82 22.46 9.20 -16.18
CA ASN A 82 23.48 10.16 -16.60
C ASN A 82 24.34 9.67 -17.77
N GLU A 83 24.37 8.37 -18.08
CA GLU A 83 25.01 7.84 -19.30
C GLU A 83 24.33 8.34 -20.58
N GLY A 84 23.06 8.73 -20.49
CA GLY A 84 22.40 9.53 -21.51
C GLY A 84 21.87 8.76 -22.73
N THR A 85 22.22 7.47 -22.89
CA THR A 85 21.71 6.62 -23.96
C THR A 85 20.26 6.22 -23.72
N ASP A 86 19.51 5.89 -24.77
CA ASP A 86 18.09 5.54 -24.63
C ASP A 86 17.90 4.25 -23.82
N GLU A 87 18.79 3.26 -24.02
CA GLU A 87 18.77 2.00 -23.27
C GLU A 87 19.10 2.21 -21.79
N SER A 88 20.14 3.00 -21.46
CA SER A 88 20.49 3.29 -20.06
C SER A 88 19.39 4.08 -19.35
N LYS A 89 18.74 5.04 -20.02
CA LYS A 89 17.58 5.76 -19.48
C LYS A 89 16.38 4.85 -19.26
N LYS A 90 16.14 3.87 -20.13
CA LYS A 90 15.07 2.89 -19.96
C LYS A 90 15.32 2.04 -18.71
N GLN A 91 16.52 1.49 -18.58
CA GLN A 91 16.93 0.70 -17.41
C GLN A 91 16.88 1.52 -16.11
N ALA A 92 17.37 2.77 -16.14
CA ALA A 92 17.28 3.68 -15.00
C ALA A 92 15.83 3.92 -14.55
N LYS A 93 14.89 4.11 -15.50
CA LYS A 93 13.46 4.30 -15.21
C LYS A 93 12.86 3.09 -14.50
N GLU A 94 13.24 1.88 -14.88
CA GLU A 94 12.77 0.64 -14.25
C GLU A 94 13.32 0.52 -12.82
N MET A 95 14.58 0.91 -12.59
CA MET A 95 15.21 0.85 -11.26
C MET A 95 14.83 1.98 -10.31
N PHE A 96 14.33 3.13 -10.79
CA PHE A 96 13.95 4.23 -9.91
C PHE A 96 12.83 3.84 -8.94
N ALA A 97 12.98 4.26 -7.69
CA ALA A 97 11.98 4.04 -6.66
C ALA A 97 10.64 4.68 -7.06
N LYS A 98 9.55 3.93 -6.89
CA LYS A 98 8.18 4.42 -7.15
C LYS A 98 7.48 4.74 -5.84
N GLN A 99 6.73 5.83 -5.87
CA GLN A 99 5.89 6.30 -4.78
C GLN A 99 4.63 5.43 -4.69
N ARG A 100 4.26 5.07 -3.46
CA ARG A 100 3.05 4.34 -3.09
C ARG A 100 2.45 4.96 -1.84
N PHE A 101 1.14 4.84 -1.74
CA PHE A 101 0.37 5.40 -0.63
C PHE A 101 -0.43 4.30 0.03
N PHE A 102 -0.62 4.43 1.34
CA PHE A 102 -1.35 3.45 2.12
C PHE A 102 -2.26 4.14 3.13
N SER A 103 -3.49 3.65 3.23
CA SER A 103 -4.45 4.12 4.23
C SER A 103 -5.09 2.98 4.98
N PRO A 104 -5.38 3.15 6.28
CA PRO A 104 -6.21 2.22 7.00
C PRO A 104 -7.67 2.42 6.57
N VAL A 105 -8.33 1.32 6.22
CA VAL A 105 -9.69 1.29 5.70
C VAL A 105 -10.52 0.27 6.46
N LEU A 106 -11.73 0.67 6.84
CA LEU A 106 -12.81 -0.24 7.18
C LEU A 106 -13.60 -0.53 5.91
N VAL A 107 -13.80 -1.80 5.57
CA VAL A 107 -14.56 -2.19 4.38
C VAL A 107 -15.98 -2.55 4.81
N ARG A 108 -16.97 -1.86 4.24
CA ARG A 108 -18.38 -2.04 4.60
C ARG A 108 -18.86 -3.42 4.16
N GLY A 109 -19.45 -4.18 5.07
CA GLY A 109 -19.84 -5.58 4.88
C GLY A 109 -18.75 -6.60 5.20
N GLU A 110 -17.54 -6.15 5.58
CA GLU A 110 -16.42 -6.98 6.02
C GLU A 110 -15.83 -6.44 7.35
N GLU A 111 -16.67 -5.85 8.20
CA GLU A 111 -16.25 -5.24 9.46
C GLU A 111 -15.69 -6.26 10.47
N ASP A 112 -16.06 -7.54 10.32
CA ASP A 112 -15.54 -8.66 11.11
C ASP A 112 -14.05 -8.92 10.85
N GLN A 113 -13.53 -8.53 9.68
CA GLN A 113 -12.11 -8.61 9.33
C GLN A 113 -11.28 -7.47 9.92
N GLY A 114 -11.91 -6.49 10.56
CA GLY A 114 -11.24 -5.34 11.16
C GLY A 114 -10.74 -4.31 10.14
N ILE A 115 -9.88 -3.41 10.62
CA ILE A 115 -9.29 -2.37 9.77
C ILE A 115 -8.13 -2.98 8.97
N ARG A 116 -8.20 -2.83 7.64
CA ARG A 116 -7.18 -3.30 6.69
C ARG A 116 -6.43 -2.12 6.07
N VAL A 117 -5.35 -2.39 5.37
CA VAL A 117 -4.47 -1.44 4.72
C VAL A 117 -4.74 -1.47 3.24
N TRP A 118 -5.21 -0.36 2.71
CA TRP A 118 -5.37 -0.20 1.28
C TRP A 118 -4.12 0.47 0.70
N GLY A 119 -3.41 -0.24 -0.18
CA GLY A 119 -2.28 0.29 -0.94
C GLY A 119 -2.72 0.77 -2.32
N TYR A 120 -2.32 1.98 -2.71
CA TYR A 120 -2.73 2.58 -3.99
C TYR A 120 -1.69 3.54 -4.58
N GLY A 121 -1.88 3.86 -5.86
CA GLY A 121 -1.02 4.76 -6.63
C GLY A 121 -1.41 6.24 -6.54
N LYS A 122 -0.56 7.08 -7.13
CA LYS A 122 -0.70 8.55 -7.12
C LYS A 122 -2.07 9.08 -7.55
N MET A 123 -2.69 8.49 -8.57
CA MET A 123 -3.99 8.97 -9.07
C MET A 123 -5.11 8.81 -8.04
N ALA A 124 -5.10 7.72 -7.26
CA ALA A 124 -6.06 7.53 -6.18
C ALA A 124 -5.77 8.50 -5.02
N TYR A 125 -4.50 8.73 -4.70
CA TYR A 125 -4.09 9.71 -3.70
C TYR A 125 -4.55 11.14 -4.02
N GLU A 126 -4.34 11.61 -5.25
CA GLU A 126 -4.78 12.94 -5.68
C GLU A 126 -6.30 13.13 -5.56
N LYS A 127 -7.08 12.09 -5.90
CA LYS A 127 -8.54 12.11 -5.71
C LYS A 127 -8.93 12.17 -4.24
N LEU A 128 -8.29 11.37 -3.39
CA LEU A 128 -8.55 11.37 -1.94
C LEU A 128 -8.22 12.72 -1.31
N LEU A 129 -7.09 13.34 -1.67
CA LEU A 129 -6.76 14.69 -1.21
C LEU A 129 -7.82 15.71 -1.64
N THR A 130 -8.30 15.63 -2.88
CA THR A 130 -9.35 16.53 -3.38
C THR A 130 -10.63 16.39 -2.54
N ILE A 131 -10.99 15.16 -2.15
CA ILE A 131 -12.17 14.89 -1.32
C ILE A 131 -11.99 15.43 0.11
N VAL A 132 -10.83 15.20 0.73
CA VAL A 132 -10.58 15.64 2.12
C VAL A 132 -10.44 17.16 2.23
N LEU A 133 -9.92 17.82 1.19
CA LEU A 133 -9.75 19.27 1.15
C LEU A 133 -11.04 20.01 0.74
N ASP A 134 -12.09 19.27 0.35
CA ASP A 134 -13.37 19.86 -0.01
C ASP A 134 -14.16 20.24 1.27
N PRO A 135 -14.45 21.54 1.48
CA PRO A 135 -15.12 22.01 2.69
C PRO A 135 -16.55 21.48 2.83
N ASP A 136 -17.19 21.02 1.75
CA ASP A 136 -18.56 20.50 1.80
C ASP A 136 -18.64 19.15 2.52
N TYR A 137 -17.55 18.37 2.53
CA TYR A 137 -17.49 17.06 3.21
C TYR A 137 -16.90 17.16 4.62
N GLY A 138 -15.94 18.06 4.84
CA GLY A 138 -15.25 18.20 6.13
C GLY A 138 -14.35 16.99 6.42
N ASP A 139 -14.25 16.57 7.68
CA ASP A 139 -13.45 15.40 8.04
C ASP A 139 -14.19 14.09 7.67
N VAL A 140 -13.83 13.53 6.52
CA VAL A 140 -14.39 12.26 6.04
C VAL A 140 -13.99 11.05 6.90
N THR A 141 -12.98 11.19 7.76
CA THR A 141 -12.48 10.10 8.62
C THR A 141 -13.11 10.08 10.00
N ASP A 142 -13.84 11.14 10.38
CA ASP A 142 -14.47 11.31 11.69
C ASP A 142 -15.36 10.11 12.05
N PRO A 143 -15.22 9.47 13.23
CA PRO A 143 -15.99 8.28 13.58
C PRO A 143 -17.50 8.47 13.67
N GLU A 144 -18.00 9.69 13.90
CA GLU A 144 -19.44 9.94 14.10
C GLU A 144 -20.10 10.56 12.85
N THR A 145 -19.37 11.42 12.15
CA THR A 145 -19.91 12.35 11.15
C THR A 145 -19.12 12.40 9.84
N GLY A 146 -18.18 11.48 9.61
CA GLY A 146 -17.46 11.39 8.34
C GLY A 146 -18.25 10.70 7.22
N ASN A 147 -17.55 10.35 6.14
CA ASN A 147 -18.17 9.87 4.90
C ASN A 147 -17.57 8.54 4.44
N ASP A 148 -18.42 7.59 4.11
CA ASP A 148 -18.00 6.41 3.36
C ASP A 148 -17.66 6.79 1.92
N LEU A 149 -16.64 6.15 1.37
CA LEU A 149 -16.18 6.31 0.00
C LEU A 149 -16.66 5.13 -0.83
N LYS A 150 -17.29 5.44 -1.95
CA LYS A 150 -17.58 4.48 -3.01
C LYS A 150 -16.37 4.36 -3.90
N LEU A 151 -15.78 3.18 -3.92
CA LEU A 151 -14.70 2.79 -4.82
C LEU A 151 -15.28 2.01 -6.00
N MET A 152 -14.99 2.46 -7.21
CA MET A 152 -15.28 1.71 -8.43
C MET A 152 -13.95 1.29 -9.04
N TYR A 153 -13.65 0.00 -8.99
CA TYR A 153 -12.46 -0.57 -9.62
C TYR A 153 -12.87 -1.39 -10.82
N GLY A 154 -12.14 -1.23 -11.92
CA GLY A 154 -12.35 -2.07 -13.09
C GLY A 154 -11.81 -1.48 -14.38
N LYS A 155 -11.90 -2.27 -15.45
CA LYS A 155 -11.39 -1.90 -16.78
C LYS A 155 -12.50 -1.26 -17.61
N LEU A 156 -12.37 0.03 -17.91
CA LEU A 156 -13.29 0.71 -18.82
C LEU A 156 -13.18 0.12 -20.24
N PRO A 157 -14.28 0.07 -21.02
CA PRO A 157 -14.23 -0.37 -22.41
C PRO A 157 -13.20 0.44 -23.22
N GLY A 158 -12.25 -0.25 -23.85
CA GLY A 158 -11.18 0.37 -24.63
C GLY A 158 -9.98 0.91 -23.83
N ALA A 159 -10.01 0.85 -22.50
CA ALA A 159 -8.82 1.13 -21.70
C ALA A 159 -7.87 -0.07 -21.70
N SER A 160 -6.56 0.17 -21.70
CA SER A 160 -5.56 -0.89 -21.55
C SER A 160 -5.46 -1.41 -20.11
N PHE A 161 -5.74 -0.55 -19.12
CA PHE A 161 -5.50 -0.81 -17.70
C PHE A 161 -6.77 -0.57 -16.85
N PRO A 162 -6.92 -1.27 -15.71
CA PRO A 162 -7.96 -0.97 -14.75
C PRO A 162 -7.78 0.43 -14.16
N ARG A 163 -8.88 1.06 -13.77
CA ARG A 163 -8.89 2.37 -13.13
C ARG A 163 -9.67 2.29 -11.83
N THR A 164 -9.25 3.10 -10.86
CA THR A 164 -9.97 3.32 -9.62
C THR A 164 -10.65 4.68 -9.67
N ASP A 165 -11.99 4.69 -9.59
CA ASP A 165 -12.77 5.89 -9.34
C ASP A 165 -13.22 5.93 -7.88
N ILE A 166 -13.12 7.09 -7.26
CA ILE A 166 -13.38 7.28 -5.83
C ILE A 166 -14.35 8.44 -5.71
N ARG A 167 -15.46 8.22 -5.01
CA ARG A 167 -16.45 9.26 -4.76
C ARG A 167 -16.92 9.19 -3.32
N PRO A 168 -17.00 10.32 -2.61
CA PRO A 168 -17.62 10.34 -1.29
C PRO A 168 -19.12 10.07 -1.43
N ARG A 169 -19.68 9.30 -0.51
CA ARG A 169 -21.13 9.20 -0.37
C ARG A 169 -21.64 10.50 0.28
N PRO A 170 -22.69 11.15 -0.26
CA PRO A 170 -23.18 12.42 0.28
C PRO A 170 -23.70 12.32 1.72
N ARG A 171 -24.16 11.13 2.13
CA ARG A 171 -24.68 10.89 3.47
C ARG A 171 -23.54 10.63 4.44
N LYS A 172 -23.48 11.41 5.50
CA LYS A 172 -22.60 11.16 6.66
C LYS A 172 -23.02 9.88 7.37
N THR A 173 -22.02 9.09 7.77
CA THR A 173 -22.23 7.79 8.43
C THR A 173 -21.29 7.65 9.61
N VAL A 174 -21.82 7.05 10.68
CA VAL A 174 -21.01 6.60 11.81
C VAL A 174 -20.10 5.45 11.37
N LEU A 175 -18.92 5.36 11.96
CA LEU A 175 -17.94 4.32 11.69
C LEU A 175 -18.46 2.96 12.16
N CYS A 176 -19.02 2.90 13.36
CA CYS A 176 -19.62 1.70 13.93
C CYS A 176 -21.06 1.99 14.32
N ASP A 177 -22.00 1.57 13.48
CA ASP A 177 -23.42 1.61 13.84
C ASP A 177 -23.78 0.41 14.74
N ASP A 178 -25.04 0.36 15.18
CA ASP A 178 -25.54 -0.77 15.99
C ASP A 178 -25.38 -2.12 15.28
N ALA A 179 -25.37 -2.14 13.93
CA ALA A 179 -25.16 -3.37 13.16
C ALA A 179 -23.70 -3.84 13.19
N VAL A 180 -22.76 -2.91 13.38
CA VAL A 180 -21.32 -3.17 13.57
C VAL A 180 -20.97 -3.44 15.05
N GLY A 181 -21.93 -3.32 15.98
CA GLY A 181 -21.73 -3.56 17.41
C GLY A 181 -21.53 -2.29 18.27
N GLY A 182 -21.81 -1.11 17.69
CA GLY A 182 -21.83 0.17 18.39
C GLY A 182 -20.47 0.64 18.91
N ASP A 183 -20.50 1.56 19.87
CA ASP A 183 -19.33 2.28 20.38
C ASP A 183 -18.27 1.36 21.01
N GLU A 184 -18.70 0.29 21.69
CA GLU A 184 -17.78 -0.68 22.31
C GLU A 184 -16.90 -1.37 21.26
N ARG A 185 -17.51 -1.79 20.14
CA ARG A 185 -16.78 -2.42 19.04
C ARG A 185 -15.93 -1.42 18.27
N CYS A 186 -16.30 -0.14 18.27
CA CYS A 186 -15.52 0.91 17.63
C CYS A 186 -14.12 1.06 18.23
N ALA A 187 -14.02 1.05 19.56
CA ALA A 187 -12.72 1.11 20.23
C ALA A 187 -11.87 -0.11 19.88
N GLU A 188 -12.45 -1.31 19.87
CA GLU A 188 -11.75 -2.54 19.49
C GLU A 188 -11.25 -2.50 18.04
N LEU A 189 -12.06 -2.01 17.11
CA LEU A 189 -11.69 -1.86 15.70
C LEU A 189 -10.55 -0.85 15.53
N LEU A 190 -10.61 0.30 16.20
CA LEU A 190 -9.53 1.29 16.16
C LEU A 190 -8.22 0.75 16.74
N GLU A 191 -8.27 -0.18 17.70
CA GLU A 191 -7.08 -0.89 18.18
C GLU A 191 -6.52 -1.91 17.17
N THR A 192 -7.24 -2.23 16.08
CA THR A 192 -6.75 -3.11 15.00
C THR A 192 -5.98 -2.36 13.91
N ILE A 193 -5.88 -1.03 13.97
CA ILE A 193 -5.15 -0.23 12.98
C ILE A 193 -3.71 -0.75 12.88
N PRO A 194 -3.28 -1.24 11.70
CA PRO A 194 -1.92 -1.78 11.54
C PRO A 194 -0.85 -0.70 11.73
N ASN A 195 0.28 -1.06 12.33
CA ASN A 195 1.41 -0.16 12.51
C ASN A 195 2.19 0.01 11.20
N PHE A 196 1.97 1.14 10.51
CA PHE A 196 2.57 1.45 9.19
C PHE A 196 4.10 1.54 9.16
N ASP A 197 4.76 1.65 10.31
CA ASP A 197 6.23 1.65 10.39
C ASP A 197 6.81 0.24 10.36
N GLU A 198 6.00 -0.77 10.68
CA GLU A 198 6.40 -2.19 10.76
C GLU A 198 5.81 -3.05 9.63
N ILE A 199 4.93 -2.49 8.79
CA ILE A 199 4.28 -3.23 7.68
C ILE A 199 5.31 -3.78 6.68
N PHE A 200 6.36 -3.01 6.40
CA PHE A 200 7.35 -3.36 5.39
C PHE A 200 8.73 -3.47 6.01
N GLU A 201 9.44 -4.55 5.68
CA GLU A 201 10.81 -4.76 6.14
C GLU A 201 11.74 -3.65 5.60
N ARG A 202 12.46 -2.98 6.52
CA ARG A 202 13.53 -2.06 6.18
C ARG A 202 14.81 -2.84 5.93
N LYS A 203 15.37 -2.70 4.73
CA LYS A 203 16.70 -3.22 4.39
C LYS A 203 17.79 -2.16 4.66
N SER A 204 18.92 -2.62 5.17
CA SER A 204 20.14 -1.81 5.33
C SER A 204 20.79 -1.47 3.99
N THR A 205 21.68 -0.49 3.99
CA THR A 205 22.47 -0.11 2.81
C THR A 205 23.29 -1.30 2.28
N GLU A 206 23.86 -2.10 3.17
CA GLU A 206 24.68 -3.29 2.84
C GLU A 206 23.83 -4.42 2.20
N GLU A 207 22.62 -4.64 2.71
CA GLU A 207 21.68 -5.60 2.11
C GLU A 207 21.24 -5.15 0.72
N VAL A 208 20.93 -3.85 0.55
CA VAL A 208 20.58 -3.29 -0.76
C VAL A 208 21.76 -3.37 -1.74
N GLN A 209 23.00 -3.17 -1.26
CA GLN A 209 24.20 -3.39 -2.09
C GLN A 209 24.29 -4.85 -2.53
N SER A 210 24.08 -5.80 -1.61
CA SER A 210 24.13 -7.23 -1.92
C SER A 210 23.08 -7.64 -2.96
N ILE A 211 21.85 -7.11 -2.86
CA ILE A 211 20.79 -7.31 -3.85
C ILE A 211 21.20 -6.75 -5.22
N LEU A 212 21.80 -5.57 -5.24
CA LEU A 212 22.28 -4.93 -6.46
C LEU A 212 23.42 -5.71 -7.11
N ASP A 213 24.38 -6.19 -6.33
CA ASP A 213 25.51 -6.99 -6.82
C ASP A 213 25.03 -8.31 -7.43
N GLN A 214 24.06 -8.97 -6.79
CA GLN A 214 23.42 -10.16 -7.34
C GLN A 214 22.71 -9.87 -8.67
N PHE A 215 21.98 -8.76 -8.75
CA PHE A 215 21.32 -8.32 -9.98
C PHE A 215 22.32 -8.08 -11.12
N MET A 216 23.45 -7.41 -10.81
CA MET A 216 24.52 -7.15 -11.77
C MET A 216 25.20 -8.44 -12.24
N ALA A 217 25.47 -9.38 -11.32
CA ALA A 217 26.09 -10.66 -11.65
C ALA A 217 25.19 -11.53 -12.56
N GLN A 218 23.89 -11.56 -12.28
CA GLN A 218 22.90 -12.24 -13.13
C GLN A 218 22.81 -11.62 -14.52
N SER A 219 22.93 -10.29 -14.61
CA SER A 219 22.92 -9.57 -15.88
C SER A 219 24.19 -9.80 -16.73
N ALA A 220 25.32 -10.15 -16.10
CA ALA A 220 26.60 -10.38 -16.76
C ALA A 220 26.83 -11.83 -17.20
N GLY A 221 26.16 -12.81 -16.56
CA GLY A 221 26.47 -14.23 -16.70
C GLY A 221 25.62 -15.02 -17.69
N ASN A 222 24.56 -14.46 -18.27
CA ASN A 222 23.62 -15.23 -19.08
C ASN A 222 22.88 -14.36 -20.11
N PRO A 223 23.04 -14.61 -21.43
CA PRO A 223 22.29 -13.92 -22.48
C PRO A 223 20.81 -14.34 -22.56
N ASP A 224 20.40 -15.43 -21.88
CA ASP A 224 19.05 -16.01 -21.88
C ASP A 224 18.44 -16.08 -20.46
N VAL A 225 18.73 -15.12 -19.58
CA VAL A 225 17.75 -14.82 -18.52
C VAL A 225 16.64 -14.09 -19.24
N GLU A 226 15.39 -14.55 -19.11
CA GLU A 226 14.23 -13.78 -19.51
C GLU A 226 14.34 -12.39 -18.86
N LYS A 227 14.92 -11.45 -19.60
CA LYS A 227 14.78 -10.02 -19.41
C LYS A 227 13.27 -9.84 -19.38
N PHE A 228 12.71 -9.64 -18.19
CA PHE A 228 11.34 -9.18 -18.04
C PHE A 228 11.28 -7.84 -18.77
N GLY A 229 10.88 -7.89 -20.04
CA GLY A 229 11.28 -6.90 -21.04
C GLY A 229 11.09 -7.34 -22.50
N SER A 230 10.77 -8.63 -22.76
CA SER A 230 10.21 -9.09 -24.03
C SER A 230 8.73 -9.48 -23.94
N SER A 231 7.96 -8.83 -23.06
CA SER A 231 6.53 -8.65 -23.32
C SER A 231 6.34 -7.27 -23.95
N THR A 232 5.58 -7.22 -25.03
CA THR A 232 5.12 -6.01 -25.72
C THR A 232 4.16 -5.16 -24.86
N GLU A 233 4.28 -5.26 -23.53
CA GLU A 233 3.41 -4.67 -22.53
C GLU A 233 4.08 -3.42 -21.92
N ALA A 234 3.26 -2.42 -21.62
CA ALA A 234 3.76 -1.14 -21.14
C ALA A 234 4.41 -1.28 -19.75
N PRO A 235 5.47 -0.49 -19.44
CA PRO A 235 6.20 -0.55 -18.16
C PRO A 235 5.36 -0.26 -16.90
N THR A 236 4.07 0.07 -17.05
CA THR A 236 3.12 0.25 -15.95
C THR A 236 2.54 -1.06 -15.43
N ASP A 237 2.35 -2.07 -16.28
CA ASP A 237 1.75 -3.35 -15.86
C ASP A 237 2.70 -4.14 -14.96
N THR A 238 4.00 -4.12 -15.27
CA THR A 238 5.02 -4.81 -14.46
C THR A 238 5.15 -4.20 -13.07
N VAL A 239 4.99 -2.88 -12.94
CA VAL A 239 5.08 -2.17 -11.66
C VAL A 239 3.84 -2.38 -10.80
N GLU A 240 2.64 -2.42 -11.40
CA GLU A 240 1.41 -2.76 -10.66
C GLU A 240 1.36 -4.24 -10.28
N ALA A 241 1.87 -5.14 -11.13
CA ALA A 241 2.04 -6.55 -10.78
C ALA A 241 3.04 -6.73 -9.62
N ALA A 242 4.22 -6.12 -9.69
CA ALA A 242 5.23 -6.20 -8.61
C ALA A 242 4.74 -5.56 -7.30
N PHE A 243 3.92 -4.51 -7.39
CA PHE A 243 3.22 -3.96 -6.23
C PHE A 243 2.15 -4.91 -5.70
N SER A 244 1.45 -5.60 -6.60
CA SER A 244 0.46 -6.62 -6.23
C SER A 244 1.13 -7.81 -5.52
N ASP A 245 2.27 -8.24 -6.00
CA ASP A 245 3.04 -9.30 -5.33
C ASP A 245 3.56 -8.83 -3.97
N LEU A 246 4.02 -7.58 -3.86
CA LEU A 246 4.50 -7.01 -2.59
C LEU A 246 3.46 -7.09 -1.46
N LEU A 247 2.17 -6.79 -1.73
CA LEU A 247 1.15 -6.87 -0.65
C LEU A 247 0.56 -8.29 -0.47
N ASN A 248 1.02 -9.28 -1.26
CA ASN A 248 0.61 -10.69 -1.11
C ASN A 248 1.67 -11.54 -0.37
N GLN A 249 2.86 -10.99 -0.09
CA GLN A 249 3.95 -11.66 0.62
C GLN A 249 3.63 -11.85 2.11
#